data_AF-A0A519V909-F1
#
_entry.id   AF-A0A519V909-F1
#
_cell.length_a   1.000
_cell.length_b   1.000
_cell.length_c   1.000
_cell.angle_alpha   90.00
_cell.angle_beta   90.00
_cell.angle_gamma   90.00
#
_symmetry.space_group_name_H-M   'P 1'
#
loop_
_entity.id
_entity.type
_entity.pdbx_description
1 polymer ?
#
loop_
_entity_poly.entity_id
_entity_poly.type
_entity_poly.pdbx_seq_one_letter_code
_entity_poly.pdbx_strand_id
1 'polypeptide(L)'
;MKKLTLASLLVLTVLFISSCSTPSYFVPAMVGNDVSYLPKPMGSDSIKVKNYLSASLAGLDLPYGSGSVDMGFLNFSRGHTLKNINIAYGAYGFAGETSYDSEYNKKNAITELDGKSVFGGGLRTSIGYYDNAGNAEFRILSWENALSFENGSYSTFRKKMKGLNDPDIISSTRTTLYTTGFASEIIWHTKSNYNNQFAVRLFYGFTPGLNKSLQNSANRYNADGGSFSSSFYFKLNKLYGIIDIGANKGGTGKLSLGYSF
;
A
#
# COMPACT_ATOMS: atom_id res chain seq x y z
N MET A 1 10.49 25.29 -40.38
CA MET A 1 9.89 24.13 -39.67
C MET A 1 9.96 24.25 -38.12
N LYS A 2 9.67 25.41 -37.52
CA LYS A 2 9.73 25.62 -36.04
C LYS A 2 8.40 26.04 -35.38
N LYS A 3 7.33 26.24 -36.17
CA LYS A 3 6.02 26.71 -35.66
C LYS A 3 5.03 25.60 -35.32
N LEU A 4 5.28 24.36 -35.77
CA LEU A 4 4.38 23.22 -35.53
C LEU A 4 4.55 22.59 -34.13
N THR A 5 5.74 22.72 -33.53
CA THR A 5 6.06 22.10 -32.23
C THR A 5 5.40 22.82 -31.05
N LEU A 6 5.21 24.15 -31.14
CA LEU A 6 4.58 24.92 -30.06
C LEU A 6 3.06 24.69 -29.99
N ALA A 7 2.41 24.53 -31.15
CA ALA A 7 0.98 24.24 -31.21
C ALA A 7 0.66 22.81 -30.72
N SER A 8 1.49 21.82 -31.05
CA SER A 8 1.34 20.46 -30.53
C SER A 8 1.58 20.38 -29.02
N LEU A 9 2.50 21.18 -28.47
CA LEU A 9 2.74 21.24 -27.02
C LEU A 9 1.55 21.86 -26.28
N LEU A 10 0.94 22.91 -26.85
CA LEU A 10 -0.23 23.61 -26.28
C LEU A 10 -1.50 22.75 -26.33
N VAL A 11 -1.71 21.98 -27.41
CA VAL A 11 -2.84 21.03 -27.51
C VAL A 11 -2.68 19.88 -26.51
N LEU A 12 -1.45 19.41 -26.28
CA LEU A 12 -1.18 18.42 -25.25
C LEU A 12 -1.44 18.95 -23.83
N THR A 13 -1.24 20.25 -23.58
CA THR A 13 -1.54 20.87 -22.28
C THR A 13 -3.03 21.11 -22.07
N VAL A 14 -3.78 21.50 -23.11
CA VAL A 14 -5.23 21.74 -23.03
C VAL A 14 -6.02 20.44 -22.83
N LEU A 15 -5.52 19.29 -23.29
CA LEU A 15 -6.11 17.98 -23.02
C LEU A 15 -6.07 17.56 -21.54
N PHE A 16 -5.25 18.21 -20.69
CA PHE A 16 -5.23 17.99 -19.25
C PHE A 16 -6.13 18.94 -18.44
N ILE A 17 -6.83 19.89 -19.10
CA ILE A 17 -7.66 20.92 -18.42
C ILE A 17 -9.16 20.68 -18.63
N SER A 18 -9.57 19.52 -19.16
CA SER A 18 -10.98 19.14 -19.17
C SER A 18 -11.40 18.81 -17.73
N SER A 19 -12.03 19.81 -17.09
CA SER A 19 -12.75 19.68 -15.83
C SER A 19 -13.94 18.73 -16.00
N CYS A 20 -13.67 17.43 -16.10
CA CYS A 20 -14.66 16.41 -15.84
C CYS A 20 -15.01 16.48 -14.36
N SER A 21 -16.30 16.51 -14.03
CA SER A 21 -16.78 16.28 -12.67
C SER A 21 -16.33 14.88 -12.24
N THR A 22 -15.23 14.80 -11.50
CA THR A 22 -14.73 13.53 -10.98
C THR A 22 -15.51 13.19 -9.71
N PRO A 23 -16.00 11.95 -9.58
CA PRO A 23 -16.76 11.54 -8.40
C PRO A 23 -15.87 11.59 -7.16
N SER A 24 -16.48 11.87 -6.01
CA SER A 24 -15.81 11.70 -4.72
C SER A 24 -15.69 10.21 -4.41
N TYR A 25 -14.50 9.78 -4.00
CA TYR A 25 -14.13 8.36 -3.89
C TYR A 25 -13.54 8.06 -2.51
N PHE A 26 -14.21 7.18 -1.77
CA PHE A 26 -13.85 6.82 -0.40
C PHE A 26 -13.63 5.31 -0.28
N VAL A 27 -12.36 4.92 -0.22
CA VAL A 27 -11.93 3.54 -0.01
C VAL A 27 -11.58 3.30 1.46
N PRO A 28 -11.55 2.06 1.94
CA PRO A 28 -10.93 1.75 3.22
C PRO A 28 -9.48 2.25 3.28
N ALA A 29 -9.06 2.75 4.43
CA ALA A 29 -7.74 3.36 4.65
C ALA A 29 -6.59 2.35 4.48
N MET A 30 -6.87 1.07 4.68
CA MET A 30 -5.88 0.00 4.53
C MET A 30 -5.60 -0.40 3.08
N VAL A 31 -6.39 0.08 2.11
CA VAL A 31 -6.18 -0.29 0.71
C VAL A 31 -4.79 0.16 0.26
N GLY A 32 -3.95 -0.79 -0.16
CA GLY A 32 -2.59 -0.56 -0.65
C GLY A 32 -1.51 -0.46 0.44
N ASN A 33 -1.89 -0.17 1.68
CA ASN A 33 -0.99 -0.13 2.84
C ASN A 33 -1.01 -1.41 3.69
N ASP A 34 -1.93 -2.34 3.41
CA ASP A 34 -2.13 -3.60 4.12
C ASP A 34 -1.13 -4.68 3.75
N VAL A 35 -0.74 -4.78 2.48
CA VAL A 35 0.38 -5.64 2.05
C VAL A 35 1.64 -4.80 2.06
N SER A 36 2.65 -5.22 2.82
CA SER A 36 3.87 -4.45 3.01
C SER A 36 5.04 -5.39 3.12
N TYR A 37 6.23 -4.86 2.85
CA TYR A 37 7.44 -5.66 2.92
C TYR A 37 7.55 -6.39 4.28
N LEU A 38 7.60 -7.73 4.23
CA LEU A 38 7.84 -8.59 5.38
C LEU A 38 9.29 -9.07 5.36
N PRO A 39 10.18 -8.50 6.19
CA PRO A 39 11.56 -8.94 6.24
C PRO A 39 11.67 -10.42 6.62
N LYS A 40 12.58 -11.10 5.93
CA LYS A 40 12.92 -12.52 6.17
C LYS A 40 14.44 -12.65 6.17
N PRO A 41 15.03 -13.55 6.99
CA PRO A 41 16.46 -13.82 6.95
C PRO A 41 16.91 -14.25 5.55
N MET A 42 18.16 -13.95 5.17
CA MET A 42 18.70 -14.49 3.92
C MET A 42 19.09 -15.96 4.09
N GLY A 43 19.10 -16.72 3.01
CA GLY A 43 19.63 -18.06 2.89
C GLY A 43 21.13 -18.13 3.20
N SER A 44 21.85 -17.01 3.11
CA SER A 44 23.25 -16.88 3.57
C SER A 44 23.39 -16.51 5.05
N ASP A 45 22.33 -16.08 5.75
CA ASP A 45 22.42 -15.71 7.17
C ASP A 45 22.71 -16.93 8.05
N SER A 46 23.54 -16.78 9.07
CA SER A 46 23.76 -17.85 10.06
C SER A 46 22.50 -18.18 10.87
N ILE A 47 21.72 -17.14 11.17
CA ILE A 47 20.45 -17.24 11.90
C ILE A 47 19.30 -17.31 10.89
N LYS A 48 18.65 -18.47 10.82
CA LYS A 48 17.54 -18.77 9.89
C LYS A 48 16.16 -18.31 10.35
N VAL A 49 16.05 -17.81 11.57
CA VAL A 49 14.79 -17.35 12.16
C VAL A 49 15.02 -16.02 12.86
N LYS A 50 14.30 -14.97 12.49
CA LYS A 50 14.44 -13.63 13.10
C LYS A 50 13.08 -13.02 13.36
N ASN A 51 13.02 -12.20 14.40
CA ASN A 51 11.89 -11.34 14.70
C ASN A 51 12.22 -9.92 14.23
N TYR A 52 11.17 -9.19 13.85
CA TYR A 52 11.27 -7.84 13.33
C TYR A 52 10.19 -7.00 14.00
N LEU A 53 10.59 -5.84 14.50
CA LEU A 53 9.70 -4.84 15.08
C LEU A 53 9.97 -3.52 14.37
N SER A 54 8.92 -2.87 13.84
CA SER A 54 9.04 -1.55 13.22
C SER A 54 7.85 -0.65 13.48
N ALA A 55 8.14 0.64 13.52
CA ALA A 55 7.14 1.69 13.41
C ALA A 55 7.16 2.27 11.98
N SER A 56 6.00 2.75 11.52
CA SER A 56 5.90 3.36 10.19
C SER A 56 5.02 4.60 10.18
N LEU A 57 5.30 5.51 9.26
CA LEU A 57 4.39 6.57 8.82
C LEU A 57 3.93 6.24 7.41
N ALA A 58 2.63 6.27 7.17
CA ALA A 58 2.04 5.94 5.88
C ALA A 58 0.96 6.94 5.49
N GLY A 59 0.81 7.14 4.19
CA GLY A 59 -0.25 7.94 3.59
C GLY A 59 -1.05 7.12 2.58
N LEU A 60 -2.30 7.50 2.39
CA LEU A 60 -3.17 7.09 1.30
C LEU A 60 -3.79 8.33 0.68
N ASP A 61 -3.46 8.60 -0.58
CA ASP A 61 -4.13 9.60 -1.39
C ASP A 61 -5.37 8.98 -2.02
N LEU A 62 -6.55 9.50 -1.66
CA LEU A 62 -7.80 8.99 -2.19
C LEU A 62 -7.93 9.38 -3.67
N PRO A 63 -8.48 8.48 -4.51
CA PRO A 63 -8.64 8.74 -5.94
C PRO A 63 -9.41 10.04 -6.23
N TYR A 64 -9.05 10.66 -7.36
CA TYR A 64 -9.56 11.96 -7.81
C TYR A 64 -9.34 13.11 -6.79
N GLY A 65 -8.38 12.91 -5.88
CA GLY A 65 -8.03 13.82 -4.80
C GLY A 65 -9.19 14.04 -3.82
N SER A 66 -9.98 13.00 -3.56
CA SER A 66 -11.13 13.11 -2.64
C SER A 66 -10.70 13.47 -1.20
N GLY A 67 -9.41 13.32 -0.90
CA GLY A 67 -8.73 13.65 0.34
C GLY A 67 -7.54 12.70 0.53
N SER A 68 -6.98 12.69 1.73
CA SER A 68 -5.90 11.80 2.12
C SER A 68 -6.17 11.16 3.48
N VAL A 69 -5.46 10.09 3.77
CA VAL A 69 -5.47 9.42 5.07
C VAL A 69 -4.04 9.22 5.53
N ASP A 70 -3.69 9.85 6.65
CA ASP A 70 -2.37 9.78 7.25
C ASP A 70 -2.39 8.86 8.46
N MET A 71 -1.42 7.96 8.56
CA MET A 71 -1.46 6.84 9.49
C MET A 71 -0.08 6.50 10.07
N GLY A 72 -0.05 6.24 11.37
CA GLY A 72 1.06 5.58 12.06
C GLY A 72 0.82 4.07 12.19
N PHE A 73 1.87 3.28 12.05
CA PHE A 73 1.82 1.82 12.20
C PHE A 73 2.81 1.32 13.24
N LEU A 74 2.43 0.24 13.94
CA LEU A 74 3.34 -0.65 14.64
C LEU A 74 3.23 -2.05 14.02
N ASN A 75 4.36 -2.65 13.71
CA ASN A 75 4.44 -3.92 12.99
C ASN A 75 5.35 -4.87 13.76
N PHE A 76 4.89 -6.11 13.92
CA PHE A 76 5.69 -7.22 14.42
C PHE A 76 5.62 -8.37 13.43
N SER A 77 6.75 -8.96 13.08
CA SER A 77 6.78 -10.15 12.24
C SER A 77 7.91 -11.10 12.62
N ARG A 78 7.75 -12.35 12.20
CA ARG A 78 8.75 -13.39 12.32
C ARG A 78 8.98 -14.01 10.96
N GLY A 79 10.24 -14.05 10.55
CA GLY A 79 10.69 -14.66 9.30
C GLY A 79 11.48 -15.94 9.56
N HIS A 80 11.26 -16.94 8.72
CA HIS A 80 11.93 -18.23 8.70
C HIS A 80 12.49 -18.47 7.30
N THR A 81 13.72 -18.96 7.24
CA THR A 81 14.40 -19.28 5.98
C THR A 81 14.94 -20.69 6.05
N LEU A 82 14.26 -21.59 5.35
CA LEU A 82 14.63 -23.00 5.17
C LEU A 82 15.31 -23.18 3.82
N LYS A 83 15.78 -24.39 3.50
CA LYS A 83 16.38 -24.67 2.20
C LYS A 83 15.39 -24.34 1.05
N ASN A 84 15.72 -23.30 0.28
CA ASN A 84 14.96 -22.80 -0.87
C ASN A 84 13.53 -22.30 -0.58
N ILE A 85 13.11 -22.25 0.68
CA ILE A 85 11.78 -21.81 1.09
C ILE A 85 11.92 -20.77 2.19
N ASN A 86 11.21 -19.66 2.06
CA ASN A 86 11.09 -18.66 3.12
C ASN A 86 9.62 -18.47 3.50
N ILE A 87 9.40 -18.21 4.79
CA ILE A 87 8.07 -18.03 5.37
C ILE A 87 8.14 -16.83 6.30
N ALA A 88 7.19 -15.91 6.21
CA ALA A 88 6.99 -14.88 7.22
C ALA A 88 5.52 -14.80 7.62
N TYR A 89 5.32 -14.43 8.87
CA TYR A 89 4.01 -14.08 9.40
C TYR A 89 4.15 -12.97 10.42
N GLY A 90 3.12 -12.17 10.59
CA GLY A 90 3.15 -11.04 11.50
C GLY A 90 1.79 -10.43 11.73
N ALA A 91 1.79 -9.47 12.64
CA ALA A 91 0.63 -8.65 12.95
C ALA A 91 1.04 -7.17 12.91
N TYR A 92 0.06 -6.31 12.67
CA TYR A 92 0.26 -4.88 12.72
C TYR A 92 -0.95 -4.18 13.32
N GLY A 93 -0.71 -3.03 13.92
CA GLY A 93 -1.73 -2.08 14.36
C GLY A 93 -1.49 -0.74 13.70
N PHE A 94 -2.55 0.04 13.52
CA PHE A 94 -2.46 1.38 12.95
C PHE A 94 -3.47 2.33 13.59
N ALA A 95 -3.14 3.61 13.56
CA ALA A 95 -4.02 4.71 13.94
C ALA A 95 -3.66 5.94 13.10
N GLY A 96 -4.63 6.81 12.85
CA GLY A 96 -4.47 7.94 11.97
C GLY A 96 -5.73 8.77 11.84
N GLU A 97 -5.71 9.69 10.89
CA GLU A 97 -6.83 10.56 10.57
C GLU A 97 -6.86 10.90 9.09
N THR A 98 -8.04 11.32 8.64
CA THR A 98 -8.22 11.85 7.29
C THR A 98 -7.90 13.34 7.25
N SER A 99 -7.36 13.77 6.12
CA SER A 99 -7.08 15.17 5.81
C SER A 99 -7.80 15.54 4.52
N TYR A 100 -8.42 16.72 4.49
CA TYR A 100 -9.00 17.28 3.26
C TYR A 100 -8.30 18.58 2.89
N ASP A 101 -7.68 18.62 1.71
CA ASP A 101 -7.09 19.85 1.20
C ASP A 101 -8.20 20.79 0.68
N SER A 102 -8.49 21.82 1.48
CA SER A 102 -9.50 22.84 1.19
C SER A 102 -9.11 23.83 0.10
N GLU A 103 -7.84 23.87 -0.35
CA GLU A 103 -7.37 24.86 -1.33
C GLU A 103 -7.74 24.50 -2.78
N TYR A 104 -8.13 23.25 -3.04
CA TYR A 104 -8.65 22.84 -4.35
C TYR A 104 -10.16 23.09 -4.43
N ASN A 105 -10.57 24.11 -5.19
CA ASN A 105 -11.97 24.38 -5.56
C ASN A 105 -12.59 23.21 -6.34
N LYS A 106 -13.00 22.15 -5.64
CA LYS A 106 -13.68 20.98 -6.21
C LYS A 106 -15.18 21.21 -6.18
N LYS A 107 -15.83 20.98 -7.33
CA LYS A 107 -17.27 21.16 -7.51
C LYS A 107 -18.13 20.31 -6.55
N ASN A 108 -17.57 19.21 -6.02
CA ASN A 108 -18.20 18.28 -5.07
C ASN A 108 -17.35 18.10 -3.80
N ALA A 109 -16.94 19.20 -3.17
CA ALA A 109 -16.16 19.15 -1.92
C ALA A 109 -16.98 18.55 -0.76
N ILE A 110 -16.42 17.54 -0.09
CA ILE A 110 -17.03 16.91 1.10
C ILE A 110 -16.14 17.24 2.30
N THR A 111 -16.30 18.46 2.82
CA THR A 111 -15.54 18.97 3.98
C THR A 111 -15.76 18.14 5.25
N GLU A 112 -16.88 17.40 5.34
CA GLU A 112 -17.12 16.42 6.40
C GLU A 112 -16.05 15.32 6.46
N LEU A 113 -15.23 15.12 5.42
CA LEU A 113 -14.14 14.15 5.44
C LEU A 113 -13.07 14.52 6.46
N ASP A 114 -12.81 15.79 6.71
CA ASP A 114 -11.64 16.22 7.48
C ASP A 114 -11.68 15.75 8.94
N GLY A 115 -10.50 15.41 9.49
CA GLY A 115 -10.31 15.02 10.89
C GLY A 115 -11.05 13.75 11.32
N LYS A 116 -11.40 12.85 10.39
CA LYS A 116 -12.03 11.57 10.73
C LYS A 116 -10.97 10.58 11.18
N SER A 117 -11.02 10.22 12.44
CA SER A 117 -10.18 9.17 13.02
C SER A 117 -10.32 7.84 12.29
N VAL A 118 -9.18 7.16 12.12
CA VAL A 118 -9.09 5.81 11.59
C VAL A 118 -8.12 4.99 12.45
N PHE A 119 -8.48 3.77 12.79
CA PHE A 119 -7.59 2.87 13.53
C PHE A 119 -7.97 1.42 13.31
N GLY A 120 -7.05 0.51 13.62
CA GLY A 120 -7.30 -0.91 13.47
C GLY A 120 -6.04 -1.74 13.51
N GLY A 121 -6.10 -2.90 12.89
CA GLY A 121 -4.97 -3.80 12.81
C GLY A 121 -5.22 -4.97 11.89
N GLY A 122 -4.23 -5.84 11.75
CA GLY A 122 -4.31 -6.95 10.85
C GLY A 122 -3.21 -7.97 11.00
N LEU A 123 -3.30 -9.00 10.18
CA LEU A 123 -2.35 -10.10 10.08
C LEU A 123 -1.77 -10.12 8.68
N ARG A 124 -0.51 -10.54 8.55
CA ARG A 124 0.17 -10.74 7.27
C ARG A 124 0.85 -12.08 7.23
N THR A 125 0.88 -12.70 6.05
CA THR A 125 1.65 -13.91 5.78
C THR A 125 2.36 -13.81 4.44
N SER A 126 3.49 -14.49 4.32
CA SER A 126 4.28 -14.61 3.10
C SER A 126 4.91 -15.99 3.08
N ILE A 127 4.79 -16.70 1.97
CA ILE A 127 5.53 -17.94 1.72
C ILE A 127 6.12 -17.86 0.31
N GLY A 128 7.39 -18.17 0.16
CA GLY A 128 8.03 -18.06 -1.13
C GLY A 128 9.19 -19.01 -1.35
N TYR A 129 9.48 -19.22 -2.63
CA TYR A 129 10.67 -19.93 -3.07
C TYR A 129 11.80 -18.93 -3.31
N TYR A 130 13.02 -19.32 -2.96
CA TYR A 130 14.20 -18.51 -3.24
C TYR A 130 15.38 -19.35 -3.72
N ASP A 131 16.27 -18.68 -4.43
CA ASP A 131 17.56 -19.22 -4.84
C ASP A 131 18.67 -18.19 -4.59
N ASN A 132 19.91 -18.67 -4.51
CA ASN A 132 21.08 -17.84 -4.24
C ASN A 132 22.02 -17.82 -5.44
N ALA A 133 22.50 -16.63 -5.80
CA ALA A 133 23.57 -16.45 -6.77
C ALA A 133 24.63 -15.52 -6.18
N GLY A 134 25.69 -16.11 -5.62
CA GLY A 134 26.81 -15.36 -5.02
C GLY A 134 26.36 -14.56 -3.79
N ASN A 135 26.49 -13.24 -3.86
CA ASN A 135 26.10 -12.32 -2.78
C ASN A 135 24.65 -11.80 -2.90
N ALA A 136 23.88 -12.34 -3.84
CA ALA A 136 22.49 -12.02 -4.05
C ALA A 136 21.59 -13.25 -3.82
N GLU A 137 20.43 -13.00 -3.22
CA GLU A 137 19.31 -13.93 -3.09
C GLU A 137 18.16 -13.43 -3.96
N PHE A 138 17.64 -14.32 -4.79
CA PHE A 138 16.46 -14.08 -5.60
C PHE A 138 15.30 -14.83 -4.97
N ARG A 139 14.36 -14.09 -4.37
CA ARG A 139 13.06 -14.65 -3.95
C ARG A 139 12.13 -14.56 -5.14
N ILE A 140 12.21 -15.59 -5.97
CA ILE A 140 11.62 -15.66 -7.31
C ILE A 140 10.12 -15.39 -7.25
N LEU A 141 9.43 -16.11 -6.36
CA LEU A 141 7.99 -15.99 -6.19
C LEU A 141 7.62 -16.21 -4.72
N SER A 142 6.96 -15.23 -4.15
CA SER A 142 6.31 -15.30 -2.84
C SER A 142 4.82 -15.09 -3.02
N TRP A 143 4.01 -15.93 -2.40
CA TRP A 143 2.60 -15.69 -2.20
C TRP A 143 2.41 -14.93 -0.89
N GLU A 144 1.77 -13.77 -0.96
CA GLU A 144 1.59 -12.87 0.17
C GLU A 144 0.13 -12.54 0.41
N ASN A 145 -0.22 -12.47 1.69
CA ASN A 145 -1.59 -12.24 2.14
C ASN A 145 -1.61 -11.23 3.29
N ALA A 146 -2.65 -10.40 3.32
CA ALA A 146 -2.98 -9.51 4.41
C ALA A 146 -4.47 -9.62 4.75
N LEU A 147 -4.78 -9.69 6.04
CA LEU A 147 -6.13 -9.57 6.57
C LEU A 147 -6.17 -8.37 7.50
N SER A 148 -7.04 -7.40 7.20
CA SER A 148 -7.02 -6.06 7.77
C SER A 148 -8.40 -5.72 8.31
N PHE A 149 -8.44 -5.15 9.50
CA PHE A 149 -9.65 -4.68 10.16
C PHE A 149 -9.51 -3.19 10.42
N GLU A 150 -10.47 -2.42 9.92
CA GLU A 150 -10.54 -0.97 10.07
C GLU A 150 -11.73 -0.59 10.95
N ASN A 151 -11.52 0.41 11.79
CA ASN A 151 -12.52 1.05 12.63
C ASN A 151 -12.24 2.57 12.70
N GLY A 152 -13.11 3.30 13.39
CA GLY A 152 -13.03 4.75 13.55
C GLY A 152 -14.12 5.50 12.79
N SER A 153 -14.15 6.81 13.00
CA SER A 153 -15.17 7.68 12.43
C SER A 153 -15.11 7.74 10.89
N TYR A 154 -13.94 7.48 10.30
CA TYR A 154 -13.82 7.38 8.84
C TYR A 154 -14.64 6.22 8.27
N SER A 155 -14.62 5.06 8.92
CA SER A 155 -15.39 3.89 8.48
C SER A 155 -16.91 4.15 8.54
N THR A 156 -17.38 4.86 9.56
CA THR A 156 -18.77 5.31 9.71
C THR A 156 -19.13 6.33 8.64
N PHE A 157 -18.25 7.30 8.39
CA PHE A 157 -18.40 8.28 7.33
C PHE A 157 -18.55 7.61 5.95
N ARG A 158 -17.71 6.63 5.62
CA ARG A 158 -17.82 5.89 4.35
C ARG A 158 -19.17 5.19 4.20
N LYS A 159 -19.67 4.57 5.27
CA LYS A 159 -20.98 3.93 5.29
C LYS A 159 -22.12 4.95 5.10
N LYS A 160 -22.05 6.11 5.77
CA LYS A 160 -22.99 7.23 5.60
C LYS A 160 -23.02 7.69 4.14
N MET A 161 -21.85 7.96 3.57
CA MET A 161 -21.70 8.42 2.18
C MET A 161 -22.25 7.43 1.16
N LYS A 162 -22.08 6.12 1.40
CA LYS A 162 -22.71 5.09 0.56
C LYS A 162 -24.24 5.12 0.65
N GLY A 163 -24.79 5.37 1.84
CA GLY A 163 -26.23 5.42 2.08
C GLY A 163 -26.96 6.59 1.41
N LEU A 164 -26.24 7.65 1.01
CA LEU A 164 -26.82 8.79 0.29
C LEU A 164 -27.31 8.42 -1.12
N ASN A 165 -26.83 7.29 -1.68
CA ASN A 165 -27.13 6.85 -3.05
C ASN A 165 -26.88 7.93 -4.13
N ASP A 166 -25.97 8.86 -3.85
CA ASP A 166 -25.56 9.89 -4.81
C ASP A 166 -24.71 9.26 -5.92
N PRO A 167 -25.06 9.46 -7.22
CA PRO A 167 -24.28 8.94 -8.34
C PRO A 167 -22.83 9.48 -8.40
N ASP A 168 -22.57 10.65 -7.81
CA ASP A 168 -21.25 11.31 -7.78
C ASP A 168 -20.40 10.91 -6.57
N ILE A 169 -20.90 10.00 -5.72
CA ILE A 169 -20.18 9.46 -4.55
C ILE A 169 -19.95 7.96 -4.72
N ILE A 170 -18.69 7.56 -4.72
CA ILE A 170 -18.26 6.16 -4.71
C ILE A 170 -17.63 5.85 -3.36
N SER A 171 -18.34 5.08 -2.53
CA SER A 171 -17.87 4.73 -1.20
C SER A 171 -18.00 3.23 -0.94
N SER A 172 -17.04 2.66 -0.20
CA SER A 172 -17.10 1.28 0.27
C SER A 172 -17.62 1.21 1.70
N THR A 173 -18.47 0.23 2.00
CA THR A 173 -18.91 -0.07 3.38
C THR A 173 -18.01 -1.05 4.11
N ARG A 174 -16.99 -1.61 3.44
CA ARG A 174 -16.14 -2.65 3.99
C ARG A 174 -15.19 -2.09 5.03
N THR A 175 -15.14 -2.76 6.17
CA THR A 175 -14.18 -2.55 7.26
C THR A 175 -13.18 -3.69 7.38
N THR A 176 -13.47 -4.84 6.77
CA THR A 176 -12.55 -5.98 6.71
C THR A 176 -12.06 -6.14 5.29
N LEU A 177 -10.74 -6.19 5.12
CA LEU A 177 -10.08 -6.40 3.83
C LEU A 177 -9.20 -7.63 3.90
N TYR A 178 -9.32 -8.45 2.87
CA TYR A 178 -8.36 -9.49 2.58
C TYR A 178 -7.68 -9.11 1.28
N THR A 179 -6.35 -9.03 1.27
CA THR A 179 -5.56 -8.73 0.08
C THR A 179 -4.57 -9.86 -0.12
N THR A 180 -4.50 -10.36 -1.34
CA THR A 180 -3.62 -11.48 -1.72
C THR A 180 -2.91 -11.15 -3.01
N GLY A 181 -1.69 -11.66 -3.18
CA GLY A 181 -0.95 -11.48 -4.42
C GLY A 181 0.38 -12.18 -4.42
N PHE A 182 1.15 -11.90 -5.46
CA PHE A 182 2.48 -12.44 -5.65
C PHE A 182 3.53 -11.34 -5.55
N ALA A 183 4.67 -11.69 -5.01
CA ALA A 183 5.83 -10.81 -4.93
C ALA A 183 7.08 -11.50 -5.46
N SER A 184 7.96 -10.70 -6.04
CA SER A 184 9.33 -11.09 -6.37
C SER A 184 10.28 -10.11 -5.72
N GLU A 185 11.42 -10.61 -5.26
CA GLU A 185 12.38 -9.79 -4.54
C GLU A 185 13.81 -10.20 -4.90
N ILE A 186 14.68 -9.21 -4.98
CA ILE A 186 16.12 -9.38 -5.09
C ILE A 186 16.74 -8.75 -3.85
N ILE A 187 17.57 -9.51 -3.15
CA ILE A 187 18.27 -9.07 -1.95
C ILE A 187 19.75 -9.27 -2.19
N TRP A 188 20.56 -8.29 -1.84
CA TRP A 188 22.00 -8.43 -1.86
C TRP A 188 22.60 -7.93 -0.56
N HIS A 189 23.72 -8.51 -0.19
CA HIS A 189 24.51 -8.03 0.92
C HIS A 189 25.87 -7.53 0.44
N THR A 190 26.51 -6.70 1.26
CA THR A 190 27.87 -6.25 0.99
C THR A 190 28.86 -7.41 1.13
N LYS A 191 29.93 -7.42 0.33
CA LYS A 191 30.97 -8.47 0.41
C LYS A 191 31.70 -8.47 1.76
N SER A 192 31.84 -7.29 2.38
CA SER A 192 32.55 -7.11 3.65
C SER A 192 31.68 -7.41 4.87
N ASN A 193 30.35 -7.31 4.77
CA ASN A 193 29.45 -7.52 5.89
C ASN A 193 28.10 -8.11 5.45
N TYR A 194 27.88 -9.40 5.78
CA TYR A 194 26.65 -10.14 5.51
C TYR A 194 25.43 -9.59 6.27
N ASN A 195 25.64 -8.83 7.35
CA ASN A 195 24.55 -8.21 8.11
C ASN A 195 24.03 -6.92 7.46
N ASN A 196 24.74 -6.38 6.46
CA ASN A 196 24.30 -5.23 5.69
C ASN A 196 23.61 -5.72 4.42
N GLN A 197 22.30 -5.54 4.35
CA GLN A 197 21.43 -6.12 3.32
C GLN A 197 20.62 -5.01 2.67
N PHE A 198 20.38 -5.14 1.37
CA PHE A 198 19.55 -4.24 0.58
C PHE A 198 18.65 -5.08 -0.29
N ALA A 199 17.39 -4.68 -0.44
CA ALA A 199 16.44 -5.40 -1.24
C ALA A 199 15.51 -4.49 -2.02
N VAL A 200 15.09 -4.97 -3.18
CA VAL A 200 13.99 -4.42 -3.97
C VAL A 200 12.95 -5.52 -4.11
N ARG A 201 11.70 -5.22 -3.72
CA ARG A 201 10.55 -6.11 -3.86
C ARG A 201 9.51 -5.46 -4.76
N LEU A 202 8.95 -6.25 -5.67
CA LEU A 202 7.77 -5.91 -6.45
C LEU A 202 6.64 -6.81 -6.03
N PHE A 203 5.44 -6.26 -5.87
CA PHE A 203 4.24 -7.02 -5.56
C PHE A 203 3.10 -6.62 -6.48
N TYR A 204 2.35 -7.63 -6.91
CA TYR A 204 1.13 -7.50 -7.67
C TYR A 204 0.06 -8.40 -7.05
N GLY A 205 -1.10 -7.82 -6.75
CA GLY A 205 -2.18 -8.53 -6.08
C GLY A 205 -3.53 -7.87 -6.29
N PHE A 206 -4.49 -8.27 -5.48
CA PHE A 206 -5.85 -7.74 -5.50
C PHE A 206 -6.54 -7.97 -4.15
N THR A 207 -7.60 -7.20 -3.90
CA THR A 207 -8.43 -7.27 -2.69
C THR A 207 -9.82 -7.82 -3.07
N PRO A 208 -10.09 -9.14 -2.91
CA PRO A 208 -11.36 -9.74 -3.28
C PRO A 208 -12.59 -9.00 -2.74
N GLY A 209 -13.50 -8.64 -3.64
CA GLY A 209 -14.76 -7.99 -3.32
C GLY A 209 -14.68 -6.49 -2.99
N LEU A 210 -13.49 -5.88 -3.03
CA LEU A 210 -13.35 -4.42 -2.91
C LEU A 210 -14.09 -3.71 -4.04
N ASN A 211 -13.87 -4.13 -5.30
CA ASN A 211 -14.57 -3.56 -6.46
C ASN A 211 -16.09 -3.66 -6.34
N LYS A 212 -16.61 -4.83 -5.92
CA LYS A 212 -18.06 -5.03 -5.71
C LYS A 212 -18.61 -4.08 -4.65
N SER A 213 -17.84 -3.78 -3.60
CA SER A 213 -18.27 -2.83 -2.57
C SER A 213 -18.29 -1.37 -3.03
N LEU A 214 -17.57 -1.06 -4.10
CA LEU A 214 -17.46 0.28 -4.67
C LEU A 214 -18.43 0.51 -5.85
N GLN A 215 -19.09 -0.54 -6.35
CA GLN A 215 -20.10 -0.39 -7.40
C GLN A 215 -21.26 0.49 -6.92
N ASN A 216 -21.59 1.51 -7.70
CA ASN A 216 -22.77 2.35 -7.49
C ASN A 216 -23.90 1.89 -8.42
N SER A 217 -25.16 2.21 -8.08
CA SER A 217 -26.36 1.77 -8.81
C SER A 217 -26.35 2.11 -10.32
N ALA A 218 -25.55 3.10 -10.72
CA ALA A 218 -25.41 3.56 -12.09
C ALA A 218 -24.33 2.82 -12.92
N ASN A 219 -23.55 1.89 -12.35
CA ASN A 219 -22.50 1.10 -13.00
C ASN A 219 -21.49 1.90 -13.87
N ARG A 220 -21.40 3.22 -13.64
CA ARG A 220 -20.72 4.18 -14.53
C ARG A 220 -19.19 4.15 -14.41
N TYR A 221 -18.68 3.55 -13.34
CA TYR A 221 -17.25 3.51 -13.00
C TYR A 221 -16.81 2.07 -12.73
N ASN A 222 -16.30 1.40 -13.77
CA ASN A 222 -15.57 0.14 -13.63
C ASN A 222 -14.13 0.46 -13.22
N ALA A 223 -13.74 0.06 -12.02
CA ALA A 223 -12.39 0.27 -11.53
C ALA A 223 -11.68 -1.08 -11.39
N ASP A 224 -10.56 -1.27 -12.09
CA ASP A 224 -9.73 -2.47 -11.98
C ASP A 224 -9.19 -2.66 -10.56
N GLY A 225 -9.29 -3.88 -10.03
CA GLY A 225 -9.04 -4.20 -8.62
C GLY A 225 -7.59 -4.56 -8.29
N GLY A 226 -6.66 -4.24 -9.20
CA GLY A 226 -5.25 -4.54 -9.04
C GLY A 226 -4.61 -3.67 -7.95
N SER A 227 -3.69 -4.27 -7.22
CA SER A 227 -2.79 -3.64 -6.25
C SER A 227 -1.38 -3.85 -6.74
N PHE A 228 -0.63 -2.78 -6.95
CA PHE A 228 0.79 -2.85 -7.27
C PHE A 228 1.58 -2.10 -6.21
N SER A 229 2.69 -2.66 -5.74
CA SER A 229 3.60 -1.97 -4.83
C SER A 229 5.05 -2.32 -5.11
N SER A 230 5.92 -1.33 -4.91
CA SER A 230 7.37 -1.50 -4.89
C SER A 230 7.89 -1.15 -3.49
N SER A 231 8.83 -1.95 -3.00
CA SER A 231 9.47 -1.74 -1.71
C SER A 231 10.97 -1.69 -1.87
N PHE A 232 11.61 -0.71 -1.24
CA PHE A 232 13.05 -0.71 -1.00
C PHE A 232 13.33 -0.97 0.48
N TYR A 233 14.07 -2.02 0.76
CA TYR A 233 14.50 -2.39 2.11
C TYR A 233 16.00 -2.22 2.23
N PHE A 234 16.44 -1.69 3.36
CA PHE A 234 17.84 -1.66 3.73
C PHE A 234 17.99 -2.06 5.19
N LYS A 235 19.06 -2.76 5.50
CA LYS A 235 19.42 -3.18 6.84
C LYS A 235 20.90 -2.94 7.06
N LEU A 236 21.19 -2.28 8.17
CA LEU A 236 22.53 -2.02 8.66
C LEU A 236 22.67 -2.69 10.02
N ASN A 237 23.38 -3.82 10.04
CA ASN A 237 23.49 -4.71 11.19
C ASN A 237 22.13 -5.23 11.70
N LYS A 238 21.53 -4.59 12.71
CA LYS A 238 20.22 -4.98 13.27
C LYS A 238 19.12 -3.98 12.95
N LEU A 239 19.48 -2.74 12.65
CA LEU A 239 18.54 -1.69 12.28
C LEU A 239 18.18 -1.82 10.80
N TYR A 240 16.92 -1.60 10.48
CA TYR A 240 16.45 -1.62 9.10
C TYR A 240 15.46 -0.50 8.82
N GLY A 241 15.35 -0.14 7.55
CA GLY A 241 14.32 0.74 7.04
C GLY A 241 13.66 0.17 5.79
N ILE A 242 12.42 0.59 5.57
CA ILE A 242 11.60 0.20 4.43
C ILE A 242 10.95 1.45 3.85
N ILE A 243 11.02 1.59 2.53
CA ILE A 243 10.25 2.57 1.76
C ILE A 243 9.31 1.77 0.86
N ASP A 244 8.01 1.83 1.12
CA ASP A 244 6.98 1.25 0.28
C ASP A 244 6.30 2.37 -0.52
N ILE A 245 6.10 2.14 -1.81
CA ILE A 245 5.23 2.94 -2.68
C ILE A 245 4.27 2.00 -3.39
N GLY A 246 3.03 2.41 -3.57
CA GLY A 246 2.04 1.55 -4.21
C GLY A 246 0.85 2.30 -4.77
N ALA A 247 0.12 1.59 -5.61
CA ALA A 247 -1.15 2.02 -6.15
C ALA A 247 -2.18 0.89 -5.97
N ASN A 248 -3.23 1.18 -5.23
CA ASN A 248 -4.41 0.32 -5.10
C ASN A 248 -5.61 1.23 -4.88
N LYS A 249 -6.33 1.56 -5.97
CA LYS A 249 -7.38 2.60 -6.04
C LYS A 249 -6.91 4.03 -5.72
N GLY A 250 -6.00 4.22 -4.78
CA GLY A 250 -5.31 5.46 -4.46
C GLY A 250 -3.80 5.29 -4.50
N GLY A 251 -3.09 6.41 -4.39
CA GLY A 251 -1.64 6.43 -4.19
C GLY A 251 -1.33 6.09 -2.74
N THR A 252 -0.32 5.26 -2.51
CA THR A 252 0.12 4.89 -1.15
C THR A 252 1.62 5.07 -1.04
N GLY A 253 2.04 5.54 0.12
CA GLY A 253 3.45 5.68 0.48
C GLY A 253 3.63 5.33 1.94
N LYS A 254 4.70 4.62 2.28
CA LYS A 254 5.02 4.28 3.67
C LYS A 254 6.51 4.24 3.91
N LEU A 255 6.93 4.87 4.99
CA LEU A 255 8.28 4.84 5.52
C LEU A 255 8.29 4.09 6.85
N SER A 256 9.14 3.07 6.96
CA SER A 256 9.28 2.28 8.19
C SER A 256 10.71 2.27 8.70
N LEU A 257 10.86 2.26 10.02
CA LEU A 257 12.13 2.04 10.72
C LEU A 257 11.94 0.95 11.76
N GLY A 258 12.91 0.05 11.87
CA GLY A 258 12.79 -1.10 12.76
C GLY A 258 14.10 -1.74 13.18
N TYR A 259 13.93 -2.78 13.98
CA TYR A 259 15.01 -3.55 14.57
C TYR A 259 14.75 -5.05 14.40
N SER A 260 15.81 -5.79 14.08
CA SER A 260 15.81 -7.24 13.88
C SER A 260 16.61 -7.96 14.97
N PHE A 261 16.06 -9.05 15.50
CA PHE A 261 16.66 -9.84 16.59
C PHE A 261 16.31 -11.32 16.55
#